data_AF-A0A7V9CRZ1-F1
#
_entry.id   AF-A0A7V9CRZ1-F1
#
_cell.length_a   1.000
_cell.length_b   1.000
_cell.length_c   1.000
_cell.angle_alpha   90.00
_cell.angle_beta   90.00
_cell.angle_gamma   90.00
#
_symmetry.space_group_name_H-M   'P 1'
#
loop_
_entity.id
_entity.type
_entity.pdbx_description
1 polymer ?
#
loop_
_entity_poly.entity_id
_entity_poly.type
_entity_poly.pdbx_seq_one_letter_code
_entity_poly.pdbx_strand_id
1 'polypeptide(L)' 'MRYRRLPTKEENVPLIQVKLYDTRVENQETVDKLIAGITDAVCAATSEEIRSHTWVIVEGIPKQQWGYGGKTSA' A
#
# COMPACT_ATOMS: atom_id res chain seq x y z
N MET A 1 -25.35 11.81 26.44
CA MET A 1 -24.31 10.76 26.41
C MET A 1 -24.01 10.42 24.96
N ARG A 2 -22.76 10.57 24.49
CA ARG A 2 -22.36 10.17 23.12
C ARG A 2 -21.74 8.77 23.21
N TYR A 3 -22.40 7.78 22.63
CA TYR A 3 -21.79 6.45 22.45
C TYR A 3 -20.60 6.62 21.48
N ARG A 4 -19.37 6.46 21.98
CA ARG A 4 -18.20 6.31 21.11
C ARG A 4 -18.30 4.92 20.50
N ARG A 5 -18.69 4.84 19.23
CA ARG A 5 -18.66 3.57 18.49
C ARG A 5 -17.20 3.09 18.50
N LEU A 6 -16.95 1.94 19.12
CA LEU A 6 -15.65 1.29 19.04
C LEU A 6 -15.51 0.75 17.61
N PRO A 7 -14.40 1.02 16.91
CA PRO A 7 -14.22 0.50 15.57
C PRO A 7 -14.33 -1.03 15.61
N THR A 8 -15.09 -1.61 14.69
CA THR A 8 -15.14 -3.08 14.55
C THR A 8 -13.76 -3.60 14.16
N LYS A 9 -13.49 -4.89 14.39
CA LYS A 9 -12.21 -5.53 14.02
C LYS A 9 -11.87 -5.39 12.52
N GLU A 10 -12.88 -5.07 11.70
CA GLU A 10 -12.77 -4.81 10.25
C GLU A 10 -12.58 -3.32 9.91
N GLU A 11 -12.82 -2.39 10.83
CA GLU A 11 -12.79 -0.93 10.58
C GLU A 11 -11.38 -0.30 10.71
N ASN A 12 -10.35 -1.05 11.11
CA ASN A 12 -8.96 -0.58 11.20
C ASN A 12 -7.97 -1.52 10.50
N VAL A 13 -8.20 -1.80 9.21
CA VAL A 13 -7.21 -2.48 8.37
C VAL A 13 -6.21 -1.46 7.81
N PRO A 14 -4.90 -1.62 7.99
CA PRO A 14 -3.93 -0.75 7.34
C PRO A 14 -3.99 -1.01 5.83
N LEU A 15 -4.38 0.01 5.07
CA LEU A 15 -4.30 0.02 3.62
C LEU A 15 -3.04 0.77 3.20
N ILE A 16 -2.14 0.07 2.52
CA ILE A 16 -0.94 0.63 1.95
C ILE A 16 -1.08 0.61 0.43
N GLN A 17 -0.92 1.78 -0.19
CA GLN A 17 -0.89 1.91 -1.64
C GLN A 17 0.51 2.31 -2.09
N VAL A 18 1.05 1.51 -2.99
CA VAL A 18 2.34 1.74 -3.62
C VAL A 18 2.09 2.07 -5.07
N LYS A 19 2.43 3.29 -5.47
CA LYS A 19 2.38 3.70 -6.87
C LYS A 19 3.80 3.85 -7.38
N LEU A 20 4.11 3.16 -8.46
CA LEU A 20 5.41 3.16 -9.11
C LEU A 20 5.21 3.43 -10.60
N TYR A 21 6.30 3.70 -11.32
CA TYR A 21 6.24 3.57 -12.78
C TYR A 21 5.89 2.13 -13.16
N ASP A 22 5.02 1.96 -14.14
CA ASP A 22 4.63 0.67 -14.72
C ASP A 22 5.82 -0.24 -15.03
N THR A 23 6.88 0.32 -15.63
CA THR A 23 8.16 -0.35 -15.90
C THR A 23 8.83 -1.03 -14.70
N ARG A 24 8.45 -0.68 -13.47
CA ARG A 24 8.99 -1.30 -12.23
C ARG A 24 8.13 -2.43 -11.69
N VAL A 25 6.95 -2.64 -12.25
CA VAL A 25 5.99 -3.67 -11.80
C VAL A 25 5.53 -4.56 -12.96
N GLU A 26 6.26 -4.58 -14.08
CA GLU A 26 5.97 -5.45 -15.23
C GLU A 26 6.10 -6.93 -14.88
N ASN A 27 6.98 -7.28 -13.92
CA ASN A 27 7.13 -8.65 -13.46
C ASN A 27 6.36 -8.89 -12.15
N GLN A 28 5.76 -10.08 -12.06
CA GLN A 28 5.02 -10.49 -10.85
C GLN A 28 5.95 -10.60 -9.63
N GLU A 29 7.21 -10.99 -9.84
CA GLU A 29 8.20 -11.13 -8.76
C GLU A 29 8.42 -9.84 -7.97
N THR A 30 8.47 -8.68 -8.63
CA THR A 30 8.64 -7.40 -7.91
C THR A 30 7.38 -7.06 -7.12
N VAL A 31 6.19 -7.31 -7.67
CA VAL A 31 4.92 -7.11 -6.97
C VAL A 31 4.87 -7.96 -5.70
N ASP A 32 5.22 -9.25 -5.81
CA ASP A 32 5.21 -10.18 -4.68
C ASP A 32 6.20 -9.75 -3.57
N LYS A 33 7.43 -9.35 -3.97
CA LYS A 33 8.44 -8.84 -3.04
C LYS A 33 7.99 -7.56 -2.33
N LEU A 34 7.32 -6.65 -3.03
CA LEU A 34 6.79 -5.42 -2.45
C LEU A 34 5.68 -5.72 -1.43
N ILE A 35 4.72 -6.57 -1.79
CA ILE A 35 3.62 -6.94 -0.89
C ILE A 35 4.17 -7.59 0.39
N ALA A 36 5.07 -8.57 0.25
CA ALA A 36 5.65 -9.26 1.39
C ALA A 36 6.46 -8.30 2.27
N GLY A 37 7.41 -7.56 1.68
CA GLY A 37 8.29 -6.67 2.44
C GLY A 37 7.56 -5.52 3.13
N ILE A 38 6.53 -4.96 2.51
CA ILE A 38 5.72 -3.91 3.13
C ILE A 38 4.88 -4.46 4.27
N THR A 39 4.28 -5.64 4.08
CA THR A 39 3.54 -6.31 5.16
C THR A 39 4.44 -6.59 6.35
N ASP A 40 5.65 -7.09 6.11
CA ASP A 40 6.65 -7.33 7.16
C ASP A 40 7.06 -6.04 7.87
N ALA A 41 7.28 -4.95 7.13
CA ALA A 41 7.62 -3.65 7.71
C ALA A 41 6.50 -3.11 8.60
N VAL A 42 5.24 -3.26 8.18
CA VAL A 42 4.06 -2.88 8.97
C VAL A 42 3.97 -3.70 10.24
N CYS A 43 4.13 -5.02 10.16
CA CYS A 43 4.11 -5.90 11.33
C CYS A 43 5.24 -5.57 12.31
N ALA A 44 6.45 -5.33 11.81
CA ALA A 44 7.61 -4.97 12.61
C ALA A 44 7.45 -3.62 13.34
N ALA A 45 6.76 -2.65 12.72
CA ALA A 45 6.52 -1.33 13.31
C ALA A 45 5.33 -1.30 14.28
N THR A 46 4.45 -2.30 14.24
CA THR A 46 3.19 -2.31 14.99
C THR A 46 3.03 -3.59 15.82
N SER A 47 2.49 -4.66 15.24
CA SER A 47 2.43 -6.01 15.78
C SER A 47 2.18 -7.05 14.68
N GLU A 48 2.52 -8.30 14.94
CA GLU A 48 2.31 -9.41 14.00
C GLU A 48 0.81 -9.75 13.80
N GLU A 49 -0.05 -9.43 14.78
CA GLU A 49 -1.49 -9.67 14.73
C GLU A 49 -2.18 -8.97 13.54
N ILE A 50 -1.55 -7.93 12.98
CA ILE A 50 -2.14 -7.11 11.93
C ILE A 50 -1.85 -7.66 10.52
N ARG A 51 -0.99 -8.68 10.39
CA ARG A 51 -0.62 -9.28 9.09
C ARG A 51 -1.83 -9.71 8.28
N SER A 52 -2.73 -10.50 8.87
CA SER A 52 -3.95 -11.01 8.20
C SER A 52 -4.95 -9.91 7.88
N HIS A 53 -4.74 -8.71 8.41
CA HIS A 53 -5.56 -7.54 8.23
C HIS A 53 -4.86 -6.48 7.38
N THR A 54 -3.63 -6.70 6.91
CA THR A 54 -2.84 -5.73 6.14
C THR A 54 -3.11 -5.88 4.65
N TRP A 55 -3.47 -4.77 4.01
CA TRP A 55 -3.80 -4.73 2.60
C TRP A 55 -2.74 -3.91 1.88
N VAL A 56 -2.08 -4.50 0.89
CA VAL A 56 -1.09 -3.83 0.06
C VAL A 56 -1.56 -3.86 -1.39
N ILE A 57 -1.70 -2.68 -1.98
CA ILE A 57 -1.99 -2.52 -3.42
C ILE A 57 -0.73 -1.98 -4.08
N VAL A 58 -0.24 -2.69 -5.08
CA VAL A 58 0.88 -2.25 -5.92
C VAL A 58 0.34 -1.91 -7.30
N GLU A 59 0.49 -0.65 -7.70
CA GLU A 59 -0.03 -0.12 -8.96
C GLU A 59 1.10 0.49 -9.78
N GLY A 60 1.23 0.01 -11.01
CA GLY A 60 2.10 0.57 -12.03
C GLY A 60 1.38 1.64 -12.82
N ILE A 61 1.93 2.85 -12.83
CA ILE A 61 1.35 4.00 -13.52
C ILE A 61 2.31 4.44 -14.64
N PRO A 62 1.83 4.58 -15.90
CA PRO A 62 2.65 5.05 -17.02
C PRO A 62 3.31 6.39 -16.73
N LYS A 63 4.58 6.55 -17.13
CA LYS A 63 5.40 7.75 -16.88
C LYS A 63 4.74 9.06 -17.33
N GLN A 64 3.95 9.01 -18.40
CA GLN A 64 3.24 10.17 -18.96
C GLN A 64 2.11 10.69 -18.06
N GLN A 65 1.62 9.85 -17.15
CA GLN A 65 0.57 10.20 -16.19
C GLN A 65 1.13 10.76 -14.87
N TRP A 66 2.46 10.75 -14.71
CA TRP A 66 3.12 11.41 -13.60
C TRP A 66 3.45 12.85 -13.97
N GLY A 67 3.43 13.73 -12.98
CA GLY A 67 3.85 15.11 -13.15
C GLY A 67 4.52 15.67 -11.91
N TYR A 68 5.48 16.56 -12.13
CA TYR A 68 6.19 17.28 -11.08
C TYR A 68 6.22 18.77 -11.42
N GLY A 69 5.84 19.62 -10.46
CA GLY A 69 5.80 21.08 -10.68
C GLY A 69 4.92 21.53 -11.85
N GLY A 70 3.83 20.81 -12.14
CA GLY A 70 2.90 21.13 -13.22
C GLY A 70 3.31 20.66 -14.63
N LYS A 71 4.39 19.88 -14.76
CA LYS A 71 4.83 19.29 -16.03
C LYS A 71 4.77 17.77 -15.95
N THR A 72 4.36 17.13 -17.04
CA THR A 72 4.43 15.67 -17.15
C THR A 72 5.90 15.23 -17.08
N SER A 73 6.16 14.12 -16.41
CA SER A 73 7.50 13.51 -16.35
C SER A 73 7.86 12.70 -17.59
N ALA A 74 6.99 12.68 -18.61
CA ALA A 74 7.25 12.13 -19.95
C ALA A 74 8.53 12.71 -20.54
#